data_AF-A0AA48HR85-F1
#
_entry.id   AF-A0AA48HR85-F1
#
_cell.length_a   1.000
_cell.length_b   1.000
_cell.length_c   1.000
_cell.angle_alpha   90.00
_cell.angle_beta   90.00
_cell.angle_gamma   90.00
#
_symmetry.space_group_name_H-M   'P 1'
#
loop_
_entity.id
_entity.type
_entity.pdbx_description
1 polymer ?
#
loop_
_entity_poly.entity_id
_entity_poly.type
_entity_poly.pdbx_seq_one_letter_code
_entity_poly.pdbx_strand_id
1 'polypeptide(L)'
;MTGKDETDPELIAGHGVVVRAANGDVIRYDPSGLVMRLSDTVIADIALRLGAGAGAGMVRLKAHPTEGVGEAAEGPEERSEEELLEGIDAWAVRREGDWLRFTARMAGAQGVRGFRRHVTGGAVLGDGPGAVLGILGLGGPRAALANPRASDFPHHIVAPEDDIGAVGMAGIEAAPETDRLEPLREVTHEALVGETILHWQIEKFAPLPLIVARVETDASASAADLARGQAVANLIRAAGNLRAAALRMGKRAKILAICLDYALEDLGGDTIAYRDGMLAVMRRIEGELGRLGFDRPLFVARFEAGLDPETAAAVLQGQWELAWNHGDHRLIFSSPSYAFARDAYDRPTDAARLRMAEMTAAAISMGEGWRCPTLFLAEWEPGGAPLIRVTAQAEGPLVLEGGGAAGFAVLGGGVTVEAVTLAPDDPQALLVRVSGKEQGLQLAYGAGVPGGVRDGWQLDSRSGAPLNRWALPAILPVHEGKSGGAA
;
A
#
# COMPACT_ATOMS: atom_id res chain seq x y z
N MET A 1 -42.24 25.61 48.89
CA MET A 1 -41.48 25.51 50.15
C MET A 1 -40.86 24.13 50.17
N THR A 2 -39.57 24.04 49.81
CA THR A 2 -38.40 23.79 50.71
C THR A 2 -38.26 22.29 51.04
N GLY A 3 -37.14 21.60 50.84
CA GLY A 3 -35.78 21.92 50.38
C GLY A 3 -35.09 20.61 49.95
N LYS A 4 -34.21 20.63 48.95
CA LYS A 4 -32.76 20.39 49.07
C LYS A 4 -32.36 19.45 50.22
N ASP A 5 -31.92 18.25 49.84
CA ASP A 5 -30.59 17.79 50.24
C ASP A 5 -29.88 17.25 48.99
N GLU A 6 -29.03 18.10 48.43
CA GLU A 6 -27.91 17.71 47.59
C GLU A 6 -26.90 17.01 48.50
N THR A 7 -26.84 15.68 48.44
CA THR A 7 -25.61 14.96 48.77
C THR A 7 -24.98 14.52 47.46
N ASP A 8 -24.05 15.38 47.06
CA ASP A 8 -22.95 15.22 46.11
C ASP A 8 -22.65 13.74 45.77
N PRO A 9 -22.81 13.29 44.51
CA PRO A 9 -22.06 12.12 44.10
C PRO A 9 -20.60 12.54 44.13
N GLU A 10 -19.81 11.95 45.03
CA GLU A 10 -18.34 12.01 44.99
C GLU A 10 -17.91 11.91 43.53
N LEU A 11 -17.41 13.03 42.98
CA LEU A 11 -16.78 13.08 41.68
C LEU A 11 -15.52 12.23 41.77
N ILE A 12 -15.68 10.94 41.53
CA ILE A 12 -14.57 10.03 41.27
C ILE A 12 -13.80 10.66 40.12
N ALA A 13 -12.58 11.11 40.39
CA ALA A 13 -11.70 11.73 39.42
C ALA A 13 -11.43 10.73 38.29
N GLY A 14 -12.26 10.78 37.26
CA GLY A 14 -12.17 9.92 36.10
C GLY A 14 -11.07 10.39 35.15
N HIS A 15 -10.59 9.47 34.34
CA HIS A 15 -9.80 9.80 33.16
C HIS A 15 -10.74 10.14 32.00
N GLY A 16 -10.43 11.18 31.23
CA GLY A 16 -11.22 11.53 30.05
C GLY A 16 -10.45 12.31 29.00
N VAL A 17 -11.05 12.43 27.81
CA VAL A 17 -10.47 13.12 26.65
C VAL A 17 -11.30 14.37 26.37
N VAL A 18 -10.64 15.52 26.30
CA VAL A 18 -11.27 16.81 26.00
C VAL A 18 -11.15 17.13 24.51
N VAL A 19 -9.99 16.87 23.91
CA VAL A 19 -9.73 17.15 22.49
C VAL A 19 -8.96 15.99 21.86
N ARG A 20 -9.47 15.51 20.72
CA ARG A 20 -8.90 14.41 19.91
C ARG A 20 -8.60 14.90 18.50
N ALA A 21 -7.40 14.62 18.01
CA ALA A 21 -6.98 14.87 16.63
C ALA A 21 -6.85 13.54 15.86
N ALA A 22 -6.61 13.63 14.55
CA ALA A 22 -6.50 12.46 13.66
C ALA A 22 -5.36 11.49 14.05
N ASN A 23 -4.36 11.98 14.78
CA ASN A 23 -3.20 11.22 15.29
C ASN A 23 -3.29 10.87 16.79
N GLY A 24 -4.44 11.09 17.44
CA GLY A 24 -4.71 10.65 18.83
C GLY A 24 -5.25 11.74 19.77
N ASP A 25 -5.34 11.41 21.06
CA ASP A 25 -5.82 12.31 22.10
C ASP A 25 -4.81 13.42 22.38
N VAL A 26 -5.20 14.67 22.13
CA VAL A 26 -4.35 15.86 22.27
C VAL A 26 -4.46 16.43 23.68
N ILE A 27 -5.67 16.52 24.22
CA ILE A 27 -5.93 17.02 25.58
C ILE A 27 -6.78 16.00 26.34
N ARG A 28 -6.25 15.54 27.47
CA ARG A 28 -6.88 14.61 28.42
C ARG A 28 -6.99 15.25 29.79
N TYR A 29 -7.76 14.65 30.67
CA TYR A 29 -7.72 14.97 32.10
C TYR A 29 -7.64 13.69 32.92
N ASP A 30 -7.00 13.79 34.06
CA ASP A 30 -6.90 12.76 35.08
C ASP A 30 -6.96 13.40 36.49
N PRO A 31 -6.87 12.62 37.59
CA PRO A 31 -6.91 13.19 38.95
C PRO A 31 -5.83 14.23 39.27
N SER A 32 -4.75 14.33 38.48
CA SER A 32 -3.69 15.32 38.64
C SER A 32 -3.92 16.61 37.84
N GLY A 33 -4.91 16.63 36.94
CA GLY A 33 -5.29 17.81 36.15
C GLY A 33 -5.39 17.53 34.64
N LEU A 34 -5.20 18.57 33.84
CA LEU A 34 -5.18 18.46 32.36
C LEU A 34 -3.82 17.92 31.88
N VAL A 35 -3.86 16.89 31.04
CA VAL A 35 -2.71 16.25 30.40
C VAL A 35 -2.74 16.56 28.91
N MET A 36 -1.77 17.34 28.42
CA MET A 36 -1.67 17.71 27.00
C MET A 36 -0.48 17.01 26.35
N ARG A 37 -0.70 16.40 25.18
CA ARG A 37 0.36 15.83 24.35
C ARG A 37 0.88 16.88 23.36
N LEU A 38 2.18 17.18 23.44
CA LEU A 38 2.89 18.13 22.59
C LEU A 38 4.09 17.42 21.94
N SER A 39 4.54 17.89 20.78
CA SER A 39 5.78 17.42 20.17
C SER A 39 7.00 17.95 20.93
N ASP A 40 8.13 17.25 20.85
CA ASP A 40 9.37 17.64 21.53
C ASP A 40 9.87 19.03 21.11
N THR A 41 9.66 19.40 19.84
CA THR A 41 9.96 20.75 19.33
C THR A 41 9.12 21.83 20.00
N VAL A 42 7.83 21.56 20.26
CA VAL A 42 6.94 22.50 20.97
C VAL A 42 7.28 22.53 22.45
N ILE A 43 7.64 21.40 23.05
CA ILE A 43 8.13 21.35 24.44
C ILE A 43 9.43 22.17 24.58
N ALA A 44 10.34 22.06 23.61
CA ALA A 44 11.58 22.83 23.59
C ALA A 44 11.32 24.34 23.43
N ASP A 45 10.41 24.74 22.54
CA ASP A 45 10.02 26.15 22.36
C ASP A 45 9.32 26.72 23.60
N ILE A 46 8.43 25.95 24.24
CA ILE A 46 7.78 26.33 25.50
C ILE A 46 8.81 26.46 26.62
N ALA A 47 9.75 25.51 26.74
CA ALA A 47 10.82 25.59 27.75
C ALA A 47 11.70 26.84 27.54
N LEU A 48 11.97 27.20 26.28
CA LEU A 48 12.72 28.41 25.93
C LEU A 48 11.95 29.68 26.31
N ARG A 49 10.64 29.72 26.07
CA ARG A 49 9.77 30.87 26.37
C ARG A 49 9.45 31.00 27.87
N LEU A 50 9.28 29.89 28.58
CA LEU A 50 9.15 29.86 30.04
C LEU A 50 10.47 30.21 30.74
N GLY A 51 11.62 29.88 30.13
CA GLY A 51 12.93 30.35 30.60
C GLY A 51 13.14 31.86 30.40
N ALA A 52 12.44 32.48 29.45
CA ALA A 52 12.50 33.90 29.17
C ALA A 52 11.42 34.74 29.90
N GLY A 53 10.43 34.11 30.54
CA GLY A 53 9.33 34.79 31.20
C GLY A 53 8.98 34.17 32.55
N ALA A 54 9.07 34.98 33.59
CA ALA A 54 8.61 34.75 34.97
C ALA A 54 9.63 34.15 35.95
N GLY A 55 10.31 35.06 36.65
CA GLY A 55 10.56 34.84 38.08
C GLY A 55 9.22 34.85 38.81
N ALA A 56 8.75 33.68 39.25
CA ALA A 56 7.97 33.45 40.48
C ALA A 56 7.52 31.98 40.52
N GLY A 57 8.17 31.22 41.41
CA GLY A 57 7.68 29.99 42.05
C GLY A 57 7.02 28.90 41.20
N MET A 58 7.79 27.90 40.78
CA MET A 58 7.36 26.49 40.79
C MET A 58 8.55 25.53 40.68
N VAL A 59 8.30 24.29 41.12
CA VAL A 59 9.23 23.24 41.54
C VAL A 59 10.27 22.85 40.48
N ARG A 60 11.55 22.79 40.89
CA ARG A 60 12.67 22.22 40.11
C ARG A 60 12.37 20.77 39.73
N LEU A 61 12.05 20.52 38.46
CA LEU A 61 12.30 19.23 37.84
C LEU A 61 13.83 19.03 37.83
N LYS A 62 14.30 17.92 38.40
CA LYS A 62 15.72 17.54 38.42
C LYS A 62 16.18 17.35 36.97
N ALA A 63 16.86 18.36 36.44
CA ALA A 63 17.78 18.19 35.33
C ALA A 63 18.97 17.36 35.83
N HIS A 64 19.37 16.34 35.05
CA HIS A 64 20.62 15.62 35.26
C HIS A 64 21.79 16.62 35.18
N PRO A 65 22.77 16.54 36.10
CA PRO A 65 23.89 17.47 36.11
C PRO A 65 24.81 17.22 34.92
N THR A 66 25.08 18.29 34.19
CA THR A 66 26.18 18.40 33.23
C THR A 66 27.43 18.79 34.02
N GLU A 67 28.38 17.88 34.15
CA GLU A 67 29.78 18.22 34.39
C GLU A 67 30.63 17.41 33.40
N GLY A 68 31.37 18.11 32.57
CA GLY A 68 32.21 17.51 31.54
C GLY A 68 33.65 17.36 31.98
N VAL A 69 34.32 16.33 31.46
CA VAL A 69 35.68 16.34 30.89
C VAL A 69 35.67 15.20 29.87
N GLY A 70 36.31 15.39 28.71
CA GLY A 70 36.23 14.48 27.57
C GLY A 70 36.45 13.00 27.89
N GLU A 71 35.37 12.23 27.80
CA GLU A 71 35.40 10.79 27.61
C GLU A 71 34.94 10.51 26.18
N ALA A 72 35.65 9.61 25.51
CA ALA A 72 35.25 9.12 24.20
C ALA A 72 33.79 8.65 24.28
N ALA A 73 32.95 9.06 23.32
CA ALA A 73 31.57 8.65 23.26
C ALA A 73 31.48 7.12 23.39
N GLU A 74 31.10 6.64 24.58
CA GLU A 74 30.83 5.25 24.82
C GLU A 74 29.69 4.85 23.89
N GLY A 75 29.91 3.80 23.09
CA GLY A 75 28.86 3.24 22.25
C GLY A 75 27.66 2.82 23.12
N PRO A 76 26.47 2.62 22.51
CA PRO A 76 25.29 2.23 23.27
C PRO A 76 25.58 1.01 24.16
N GLU A 77 25.36 1.15 25.46
CA GLU A 77 25.67 0.12 26.46
C GLU A 77 24.98 -1.21 26.10
N GLU A 78 25.76 -2.30 26.13
CA GLU A 78 25.21 -3.65 26.00
C GLU A 78 24.35 -3.98 27.22
N ARG A 79 23.15 -4.50 26.97
CA ARG A 79 22.23 -4.94 28.02
C ARG A 79 22.48 -6.40 28.36
N SER A 80 22.16 -6.78 29.59
CA SER A 80 22.27 -8.19 30.00
C SER A 80 21.26 -9.06 29.23
N GLU A 81 21.58 -10.35 29.04
CA GLU A 81 20.66 -11.29 28.37
C GLU A 81 19.31 -11.42 29.11
N GLU A 82 19.34 -11.34 30.44
CA GLU A 82 18.15 -11.39 31.30
C GLU A 82 17.25 -10.16 31.06
N GLU A 83 17.83 -8.97 30.97
CA GLU A 83 17.09 -7.74 30.63
C GLU A 83 16.52 -7.80 29.20
N LEU A 84 17.31 -8.29 28.25
CA LEU A 84 16.90 -8.39 26.84
C LEU A 84 15.85 -9.46 26.56
N LEU A 85 15.63 -10.40 27.46
CA LEU A 85 14.65 -11.48 27.30
C LEU A 85 13.58 -11.45 28.40
N GLU A 86 13.51 -10.37 29.18
CA GLU A 86 12.48 -10.20 30.20
C GLU A 86 11.07 -10.37 29.59
N GLY A 87 10.27 -11.25 30.20
CA GLY A 87 8.91 -11.56 29.73
C GLY A 87 8.83 -12.48 28.50
N ILE A 88 9.96 -13.00 28.00
CA ILE A 88 10.00 -13.94 26.87
C ILE A 88 10.37 -15.34 27.36
N ASP A 89 9.49 -16.31 27.13
CA ASP A 89 9.81 -17.74 27.31
C ASP A 89 10.72 -18.22 26.16
N ALA A 90 12.00 -17.88 26.28
CA ALA A 90 13.03 -18.15 25.28
C ALA A 90 13.79 -19.44 25.60
N TRP A 91 13.95 -20.28 24.58
CA TRP A 91 14.71 -21.53 24.64
C TRP A 91 15.94 -21.47 23.74
N ALA A 92 16.96 -22.24 24.10
CA ALA A 92 18.19 -22.39 23.31
C ALA A 92 18.84 -21.04 22.94
N VAL A 93 18.87 -20.10 23.89
CA VAL A 93 19.48 -18.76 23.73
C VAL A 93 20.96 -18.90 23.42
N ARG A 94 21.42 -18.17 22.40
CA ARG A 94 22.82 -18.09 21.98
C ARG A 94 23.17 -16.66 21.60
N ARG A 95 24.35 -16.22 22.01
CA ARG A 95 24.95 -14.97 21.51
C ARG A 95 25.80 -15.25 20.28
N GLU A 96 25.50 -14.57 19.18
CA GLU A 96 26.23 -14.62 17.92
C GLU A 96 26.59 -13.19 17.49
N GLY A 97 27.80 -12.75 17.85
CA GLY A 97 28.22 -11.35 17.68
C GLY A 97 27.32 -10.41 18.49
N ASP A 98 26.70 -9.45 17.81
CA ASP A 98 25.83 -8.44 18.41
C ASP A 98 24.35 -8.87 18.48
N TRP A 99 24.07 -10.16 18.25
CA TRP A 99 22.71 -10.70 18.24
C TRP A 99 22.55 -11.81 19.27
N LEU A 100 21.45 -11.74 20.02
CA LEU A 100 20.88 -12.90 20.70
C LEU A 100 19.97 -13.63 19.72
N ARG A 101 20.14 -14.94 19.60
CA ARG A 101 19.27 -15.84 18.84
C ARG A 101 18.65 -16.87 19.78
N PHE A 102 17.36 -17.12 19.60
CA PHE A 102 16.60 -17.99 20.50
C PHE A 102 15.36 -18.55 19.80
N THR A 103 14.80 -19.62 20.34
CA THR A 103 13.48 -20.14 19.93
C THR A 103 12.45 -19.70 20.95
N ALA A 104 11.27 -19.27 20.53
CA ALA A 104 10.19 -18.90 21.46
C ALA A 104 8.81 -19.14 20.85
N ARG A 105 7.77 -19.12 21.69
CA ARG A 105 6.38 -18.95 21.26
C ARG A 105 5.96 -17.49 21.41
N MET A 106 6.15 -16.69 20.37
CA MET A 106 5.78 -15.27 20.35
C MET A 106 4.36 -15.05 19.82
N ALA A 107 3.76 -13.89 20.12
CA ALA A 107 2.43 -13.50 19.68
C ALA A 107 2.33 -13.38 18.14
N GLY A 108 1.27 -13.95 17.55
CA GLY A 108 1.00 -13.93 16.11
C GLY A 108 0.76 -15.33 15.53
N ALA A 109 0.33 -15.39 14.27
CA ALA A 109 0.00 -16.62 13.53
C ALA A 109 1.20 -17.53 13.31
N GLN A 110 2.40 -16.98 13.51
CA GLN A 110 3.62 -17.65 13.19
C GLN A 110 3.86 -18.88 14.12
N GLY A 111 3.42 -18.92 15.36
CA GLY A 111 3.72 -20.05 16.26
C GLY A 111 5.21 -20.18 16.64
N VAL A 112 5.64 -21.35 17.12
CA VAL A 112 6.98 -21.57 17.70
C VAL A 112 8.07 -21.58 16.62
N ARG A 113 9.03 -20.63 16.69
CA ARG A 113 10.16 -20.53 15.76
C ARG A 113 11.35 -19.79 16.37
N GLY A 114 12.42 -19.66 15.57
CA GLY A 114 13.59 -18.85 15.85
C GLY A 114 13.34 -17.35 15.70
N PHE A 115 13.90 -16.58 16.63
CA PHE A 115 13.89 -15.13 16.71
C PHE A 115 15.28 -14.61 17.02
N ARG A 116 15.49 -13.31 16.79
CA ARG A 116 16.69 -12.60 17.21
C ARG A 116 16.39 -11.23 17.80
N ARG A 117 17.27 -10.76 18.69
CA ARG A 117 17.24 -9.42 19.28
C ARG A 117 18.67 -8.88 19.35
N HIS A 118 18.86 -7.59 19.09
CA HIS A 118 20.19 -6.97 19.17
C HIS A 118 20.61 -6.80 20.64
N VAL A 119 21.91 -6.92 20.95
CA VAL A 119 22.44 -6.83 22.34
C VAL A 119 22.29 -5.45 22.98
N THR A 120 22.03 -4.42 22.16
CA THR A 120 21.75 -3.06 22.63
C THR A 120 20.24 -2.79 22.79
N GLY A 121 19.39 -3.81 22.67
CA GLY A 121 17.93 -3.68 22.74
C GLY A 121 17.24 -3.58 21.37
N GLY A 122 16.10 -2.89 21.35
CA GLY A 122 15.21 -2.81 20.17
C GLY A 122 14.25 -3.99 20.06
N ALA A 123 13.63 -4.13 18.89
CA ALA A 123 12.59 -5.11 18.62
C ALA A 123 13.12 -6.56 18.52
N VAL A 124 12.24 -7.51 18.83
CA VAL A 124 12.45 -8.94 18.53
C VAL A 124 12.00 -9.21 17.10
N LEU A 125 12.92 -9.71 16.28
CA LEU A 125 12.70 -9.99 14.86
C LEU A 125 12.68 -11.48 14.59
N GLY A 126 11.85 -11.92 13.64
CA GLY A 126 11.83 -13.29 13.16
C GLY A 126 13.16 -13.67 12.51
N ASP A 127 13.72 -14.83 12.89
CA ASP A 127 15.00 -15.29 12.35
C ASP A 127 14.82 -16.34 11.25
N GLY A 128 14.07 -15.97 10.22
CA GLY A 128 13.89 -16.81 9.03
C GLY A 128 15.15 -16.88 8.16
N PRO A 129 15.41 -17.99 7.45
CA PRO A 129 16.51 -18.07 6.49
C PRO A 129 16.24 -17.18 5.27
N GLY A 130 17.30 -16.87 4.51
CA GLY A 130 17.22 -16.12 3.26
C GLY A 130 17.47 -14.61 3.43
N ALA A 131 17.07 -13.86 2.42
CA ALA A 131 17.20 -12.40 2.39
C ALA A 131 16.14 -11.72 3.27
N VAL A 132 16.44 -10.53 3.77
CA VAL A 132 15.40 -9.61 4.26
C VAL A 132 14.71 -9.04 3.03
N LEU A 133 13.39 -9.17 2.99
CA LEU A 133 12.58 -8.81 1.83
C LEU A 133 11.98 -7.43 2.02
N GLY A 134 11.84 -6.66 0.95
CA GLY A 134 11.14 -5.38 0.93
C GLY A 134 9.86 -5.47 0.10
N ILE A 135 8.75 -5.02 0.64
CA ILE A 135 7.53 -4.68 -0.11
C ILE A 135 7.28 -3.20 0.17
N LEU A 136 7.69 -2.35 -0.76
CA LEU A 136 7.63 -0.91 -0.60
C LEU A 136 6.47 -0.35 -1.42
N GLY A 137 5.97 0.83 -1.08
CA GLY A 137 4.89 1.49 -1.79
C GLY A 137 5.19 2.96 -2.04
N LEU A 138 4.61 3.50 -3.11
CA LEU A 138 4.55 4.93 -3.41
C LEU A 138 3.14 5.29 -3.85
N GLY A 139 2.59 6.37 -3.31
CA GLY A 139 1.29 6.82 -3.75
C GLY A 139 0.83 8.16 -3.21
N GLY A 140 -0.45 8.43 -3.40
CA GLY A 140 -1.13 9.59 -2.85
C GLY A 140 -1.68 9.34 -1.44
N PRO A 141 -2.52 10.24 -0.89
CA PRO A 141 -3.17 10.03 0.39
C PRO A 141 -4.02 8.76 0.47
N ARG A 142 -4.52 8.20 -0.64
CA ARG A 142 -5.25 6.92 -0.62
C ARG A 142 -4.35 5.71 -0.37
N ALA A 143 -3.06 5.81 -0.70
CA ALA A 143 -2.09 4.78 -0.41
C ALA A 143 -1.79 4.67 1.10
N ALA A 144 -2.08 5.72 1.89
CA ALA A 144 -1.94 5.73 3.35
C ALA A 144 -3.02 4.92 4.09
N LEU A 145 -4.01 4.35 3.39
CA LEU A 145 -5.06 3.57 4.04
C LEU A 145 -4.49 2.29 4.66
N ALA A 146 -4.76 2.09 5.95
CA ALA A 146 -4.33 0.93 6.70
C ALA A 146 -5.51 0.31 7.48
N ASN A 147 -5.44 -1.00 7.72
CA ASN A 147 -6.36 -1.67 8.62
C ASN A 147 -5.93 -1.37 10.08
N PRO A 148 -6.86 -0.95 10.95
CA PRO A 148 -6.56 -0.54 12.33
C PRO A 148 -6.37 -1.76 13.25
N ARG A 149 -5.40 -2.60 12.93
CA ARG A 149 -5.01 -3.77 13.72
C ARG A 149 -3.49 -3.96 13.67
N ALA A 150 -2.98 -4.80 14.56
CA ALA A 150 -1.63 -5.31 14.43
C ALA A 150 -1.55 -6.34 13.29
N SER A 151 -0.33 -6.56 12.81
CA SER A 151 -0.09 -7.64 11.86
C SER A 151 -0.34 -9.02 12.48
N ASP A 152 -0.82 -9.97 11.68
CA ASP A 152 -0.84 -11.40 12.02
C ASP A 152 0.57 -11.93 12.31
N PHE A 153 1.61 -11.25 11.80
CA PHE A 153 3.02 -11.63 11.88
C PHE A 153 3.91 -10.50 12.42
N PRO A 154 3.68 -10.01 13.65
CA PRO A 154 4.29 -8.76 14.16
C PRO A 154 5.82 -8.80 14.28
N HIS A 155 6.42 -9.99 14.27
CA HIS A 155 7.88 -10.17 14.30
C HIS A 155 8.49 -10.42 12.92
N HIS A 156 7.68 -10.68 11.90
CA HIS A 156 8.14 -10.96 10.54
C HIS A 156 7.75 -9.87 9.54
N ILE A 157 6.83 -8.97 9.89
CA ILE A 157 6.47 -7.81 9.09
C ILE A 157 6.74 -6.56 9.92
N VAL A 158 7.70 -5.77 9.47
CA VAL A 158 8.31 -4.68 10.22
C VAL A 158 8.51 -3.45 9.34
N ALA A 159 8.78 -2.30 9.94
CA ALA A 159 9.22 -1.07 9.28
C ALA A 159 10.63 -0.69 9.76
N PRO A 160 11.31 0.26 9.10
CA PRO A 160 12.45 0.95 9.71
C PRO A 160 12.07 1.52 11.09
N GLU A 161 12.96 1.40 12.08
CA GLU A 161 12.82 2.06 13.39
C GLU A 161 13.23 3.53 13.22
N ASP A 162 12.31 4.31 12.66
CA ASP A 162 12.50 5.70 12.22
C ASP A 162 11.44 6.67 12.76
N ASP A 163 10.62 6.21 13.70
CA ASP A 163 9.47 6.92 14.31
C ASP A 163 8.34 7.28 13.34
N ILE A 164 8.39 6.83 12.08
CA ILE A 164 7.35 7.10 11.09
C ILE A 164 6.39 5.90 10.92
N GLY A 165 6.89 4.66 10.99
CA GLY A 165 6.05 3.45 10.97
C GLY A 165 5.69 2.94 9.57
N ALA A 166 4.45 2.53 9.33
CA ALA A 166 4.07 1.86 8.06
C ALA A 166 3.83 2.83 6.89
N VAL A 167 3.51 4.09 7.20
CA VAL A 167 3.09 5.12 6.24
C VAL A 167 3.98 6.35 6.36
N GLY A 168 4.54 6.79 5.25
CA GLY A 168 5.42 7.95 5.16
C GLY A 168 4.75 9.30 5.45
N MET A 169 5.57 10.34 5.53
CA MET A 169 5.21 11.69 6.00
C MET A 169 4.58 12.60 4.93
N ALA A 170 3.73 12.06 4.04
CA ALA A 170 3.00 12.80 3.01
C ALA A 170 3.85 13.74 2.11
N GLY A 171 5.14 13.41 1.91
CA GLY A 171 6.06 14.20 1.10
C GLY A 171 6.54 15.50 1.76
N ILE A 172 6.36 15.63 3.08
CA ILE A 172 6.70 16.85 3.84
C ILE A 172 8.10 16.74 4.44
N GLU A 173 8.35 15.65 5.17
CA GLU A 173 9.59 15.45 5.92
C GLU A 173 10.45 14.35 5.31
N ALA A 174 11.77 14.49 5.46
CA ALA A 174 12.71 13.47 5.05
C ALA A 174 12.77 12.34 6.08
N ALA A 175 12.64 11.10 5.62
CA ALA A 175 12.82 9.94 6.49
C ALA A 175 14.29 9.83 6.96
N PRO A 176 14.54 9.51 8.23
CA PRO A 176 15.89 9.41 8.75
C PRO A 176 16.56 8.09 8.32
N GLU A 177 17.89 8.06 8.43
CA GLU A 177 18.68 6.85 8.24
C GLU A 177 18.63 5.98 9.49
N THR A 178 18.39 4.69 9.31
CA THR A 178 18.43 3.70 10.39
C THR A 178 18.77 2.33 9.82
N ASP A 179 19.46 1.52 10.61
CA ASP A 179 19.71 0.10 10.32
C ASP A 179 18.94 -0.82 11.26
N ARG A 180 17.99 -0.25 12.01
CA ARG A 180 17.11 -0.97 12.92
C ARG A 180 15.69 -1.06 12.36
N LEU A 181 14.94 -2.03 12.88
CA LEU A 181 13.59 -2.36 12.44
C LEU A 181 12.67 -2.47 13.66
N GLU A 182 11.42 -2.08 13.49
CA GLU A 182 10.38 -2.16 14.51
C GLU A 182 9.06 -2.78 14.00
N PRO A 183 8.23 -3.38 14.87
CA PRO A 183 6.93 -3.88 14.49
C PRO A 183 5.99 -2.77 14.00
N LEU A 184 5.14 -3.10 13.03
CA LEU A 184 4.11 -2.18 12.55
C LEU A 184 2.99 -2.00 13.58
N ARG A 185 2.47 -0.77 13.68
CA ARG A 185 1.31 -0.42 14.52
C ARG A 185 -0.01 -0.54 13.75
N GLU A 186 0.05 -0.40 12.43
CA GLU A 186 -1.06 -0.52 11.49
C GLU A 186 -0.65 -1.35 10.27
N VAL A 187 -1.63 -1.95 9.58
CA VAL A 187 -1.35 -2.83 8.44
C VAL A 187 -1.79 -2.15 7.14
N THR A 188 -0.81 -1.60 6.41
CA THR A 188 -1.00 -1.05 5.06
C THR A 188 -1.19 -2.16 4.04
N HIS A 189 -1.45 -1.78 2.78
CA HIS A 189 -1.55 -2.74 1.67
C HIS A 189 -0.28 -3.60 1.55
N GLU A 190 0.92 -3.00 1.63
CA GLU A 190 2.21 -3.70 1.54
C GLU A 190 2.38 -4.72 2.67
N ALA A 191 1.96 -4.34 3.88
CA ALA A 191 1.98 -5.22 5.03
C ALA A 191 0.97 -6.38 4.86
N LEU A 192 -0.25 -6.12 4.36
CA LEU A 192 -1.24 -7.16 4.05
C LEU A 192 -0.74 -8.12 2.97
N VAL A 193 -0.02 -7.63 1.95
CA VAL A 193 0.61 -8.47 0.93
C VAL A 193 1.65 -9.38 1.59
N GLY A 194 2.47 -8.84 2.49
CA GLY A 194 3.41 -9.61 3.30
C GLY A 194 2.71 -10.70 4.12
N GLU A 195 1.58 -10.38 4.76
CA GLU A 195 0.81 -11.37 5.54
C GLU A 195 0.30 -12.50 4.67
N THR A 196 -0.27 -12.20 3.50
CA THR A 196 -0.73 -13.23 2.57
C THR A 196 0.41 -14.16 2.17
N ILE A 197 1.57 -13.60 1.83
CA ILE A 197 2.75 -14.39 1.48
C ILE A 197 3.16 -15.29 2.64
N LEU A 198 3.21 -14.77 3.88
CA LEU A 198 3.60 -15.55 5.05
C LEU A 198 2.59 -16.64 5.41
N HIS A 199 1.28 -16.39 5.25
CA HIS A 199 0.25 -17.43 5.38
C HIS A 199 0.47 -18.56 4.38
N TRP A 200 0.74 -18.24 3.10
CA TRP A 200 1.07 -19.27 2.11
C TRP A 200 2.36 -20.02 2.43
N GLN A 201 3.36 -19.37 3.03
CA GLN A 201 4.56 -20.08 3.49
C GLN A 201 4.23 -21.06 4.61
N ILE A 202 3.37 -20.68 5.57
CA ILE A 202 2.89 -21.61 6.61
C ILE A 202 2.18 -22.81 5.98
N GLU A 203 1.23 -22.58 5.09
CA GLU A 203 0.45 -23.63 4.43
C GLU A 203 1.33 -24.61 3.64
N LYS A 204 2.42 -24.11 3.05
CA LYS A 204 3.39 -24.89 2.28
C LYS A 204 4.52 -25.49 3.12
N PHE A 205 4.53 -25.27 4.44
CA PHE A 205 5.63 -25.64 5.34
C PHE A 205 7.00 -25.07 4.89
N ALA A 206 6.98 -23.88 4.31
CA ALA A 206 8.13 -23.21 3.74
C ALA A 206 8.68 -22.13 4.71
N PRO A 207 9.92 -21.63 4.48
CA PRO A 207 10.51 -20.65 5.38
C PRO A 207 9.74 -19.33 5.45
N LEU A 208 9.62 -18.75 6.65
CA LEU A 208 9.03 -17.42 6.85
C LEU A 208 10.12 -16.34 6.83
N PRO A 209 10.27 -15.56 5.74
CA PRO A 209 11.23 -14.46 5.69
C PRO A 209 10.88 -13.33 6.68
N LEU A 210 11.84 -12.42 6.87
CA LEU A 210 11.58 -11.11 7.45
C LEU A 210 11.25 -10.14 6.30
N ILE A 211 10.14 -9.42 6.39
CA ILE A 211 9.62 -8.50 5.40
C ILE A 211 9.59 -7.09 6.00
N VAL A 212 10.27 -6.15 5.34
CA VAL A 212 10.13 -4.72 5.59
C VAL A 212 9.02 -4.18 4.68
N ALA A 213 8.01 -3.58 5.29
CA ALA A 213 6.88 -2.97 4.59
C ALA A 213 6.79 -1.47 4.93
N ARG A 214 6.68 -0.64 3.89
CA ARG A 214 6.56 0.83 4.03
C ARG A 214 5.96 1.41 2.76
N VAL A 215 4.93 2.24 2.89
CA VAL A 215 4.42 3.05 1.79
C VAL A 215 4.77 4.51 2.02
N GLU A 216 5.41 5.15 1.05
CA GLU A 216 5.63 6.59 1.05
C GLU A 216 4.50 7.28 0.29
N THR A 217 4.00 8.37 0.87
CA THR A 217 2.89 9.12 0.28
C THR A 217 3.30 10.55 -0.01
N ASP A 218 2.71 11.15 -1.04
CA ASP A 218 2.95 12.53 -1.46
C ASP A 218 1.62 13.25 -1.71
N ALA A 219 1.57 14.56 -1.45
CA ALA A 219 0.44 15.43 -1.79
C ALA A 219 0.64 16.16 -3.13
N SER A 220 1.60 15.71 -3.95
CA SER A 220 1.84 16.17 -5.32
C SER A 220 0.52 16.24 -6.11
N ALA A 221 0.39 17.26 -6.95
CA ALA A 221 -0.79 17.49 -7.78
C ALA A 221 -0.75 16.76 -9.14
N SER A 222 0.41 16.22 -9.51
CA SER A 222 0.62 15.46 -10.75
C SER A 222 1.65 14.35 -10.57
N ALA A 223 1.57 13.32 -11.42
CA ALA A 223 2.55 12.23 -11.45
C ALA A 223 3.97 12.73 -11.78
N ALA A 224 4.07 13.81 -12.57
CA ALA A 224 5.34 14.46 -12.86
C ALA A 224 5.95 15.15 -11.63
N ASP A 225 5.12 15.76 -10.77
CA ASP A 225 5.57 16.32 -9.50
C ASP A 225 5.92 15.21 -8.51
N LEU A 226 5.12 14.14 -8.43
CA LEU A 226 5.43 12.96 -7.64
C LEU A 226 6.81 12.40 -8.00
N ALA A 227 7.15 12.33 -9.29
CA ALA A 227 8.45 11.88 -9.75
C ALA A 227 9.62 12.70 -9.19
N ARG A 228 9.40 13.98 -8.82
CA ARG A 228 10.39 14.86 -8.20
C ARG A 228 10.20 15.00 -6.69
N GLY A 229 9.07 14.55 -6.16
CA GLY A 229 8.64 14.72 -4.79
C GLY A 229 9.52 14.04 -3.75
N GLN A 230 9.27 14.42 -2.50
CA GLN A 230 9.98 13.92 -1.33
C GLN A 230 9.59 12.46 -1.04
N ALA A 231 8.38 12.02 -1.40
CA ALA A 231 7.97 10.63 -1.21
C ALA A 231 8.86 9.64 -1.98
N VAL A 232 9.28 9.97 -3.21
CA VAL A 232 10.24 9.14 -3.95
C VAL A 232 11.59 9.11 -3.23
N ALA A 233 12.07 10.25 -2.71
CA ALA A 233 13.32 10.29 -1.96
C ALA A 233 13.23 9.44 -0.67
N ASN A 234 12.11 9.49 0.04
CA ASN A 234 11.87 8.66 1.21
C ASN A 234 11.73 7.17 0.87
N LEU A 235 11.20 6.82 -0.31
CA LEU A 235 11.11 5.42 -0.72
C LEU A 235 12.51 4.85 -0.92
N ILE A 236 13.40 5.63 -1.54
CA ILE A 236 14.82 5.27 -1.68
C ILE A 236 15.51 5.21 -0.31
N ARG A 237 15.18 6.12 0.62
CA ARG A 237 15.64 6.05 2.01
C ARG A 237 15.20 4.75 2.68
N ALA A 238 13.94 4.37 2.57
CA ALA A 238 13.41 3.12 3.13
C ALA A 238 14.10 1.88 2.54
N ALA A 239 14.39 1.89 1.23
CA ALA A 239 15.19 0.84 0.59
C ALA A 239 16.64 0.80 1.13
N GLY A 240 17.24 1.96 1.39
CA GLY A 240 18.53 2.08 2.06
C GLY A 240 18.52 1.50 3.47
N ASN A 241 17.50 1.84 4.27
CA ASN A 241 17.31 1.33 5.63
C ASN A 241 17.10 -0.20 5.63
N LEU A 242 16.32 -0.73 4.69
CA LEU A 242 16.19 -2.18 4.46
C LEU A 242 17.56 -2.83 4.19
N ARG A 243 18.38 -2.23 3.32
CA ARG A 243 19.72 -2.75 3.02
C ARG A 243 20.63 -2.72 4.24
N ALA A 244 20.63 -1.62 5.00
CA ALA A 244 21.44 -1.46 6.19
C ALA A 244 21.05 -2.48 7.28
N ALA A 245 19.74 -2.64 7.53
CA ALA A 245 19.24 -3.64 8.47
C ALA A 245 19.59 -5.07 8.05
N ALA A 246 19.44 -5.41 6.77
CA ALA A 246 19.84 -6.73 6.27
C ALA A 246 21.34 -6.98 6.47
N LEU A 247 22.20 -5.99 6.16
CA LEU A 247 23.64 -6.09 6.35
C LEU A 247 24.01 -6.29 7.83
N ARG A 248 23.38 -5.52 8.74
CA ARG A 248 23.55 -5.66 10.19
C ARG A 248 23.18 -7.07 10.68
N MET A 249 22.20 -7.71 10.04
CA MET A 249 21.77 -9.08 10.32
C MET A 249 22.66 -10.16 9.68
N GLY A 250 23.66 -9.79 8.87
CA GLY A 250 24.46 -10.71 8.06
C GLY A 250 23.69 -11.35 6.90
N LYS A 251 22.63 -10.68 6.42
CA LYS A 251 21.72 -11.15 5.36
C LYS A 251 21.82 -10.25 4.13
N ARG A 252 21.39 -10.78 2.98
CA ARG A 252 21.15 -9.96 1.78
C ARG A 252 19.82 -9.24 1.89
N ALA A 253 19.69 -8.08 1.26
CA ALA A 253 18.41 -7.42 1.04
C ALA A 253 17.87 -7.72 -0.36
N LYS A 254 16.55 -7.82 -0.50
CA LYS A 254 15.88 -7.96 -1.80
C LYS A 254 14.54 -7.23 -1.77
N ILE A 255 14.25 -6.42 -2.78
CA ILE A 255 12.91 -5.84 -2.97
C ILE A 255 12.09 -6.84 -3.81
N LEU A 256 10.94 -7.27 -3.28
CA LEU A 256 10.00 -8.13 -4.01
C LEU A 256 9.18 -7.32 -5.00
N ALA A 257 8.66 -6.18 -4.54
CA ALA A 257 7.80 -5.32 -5.33
C ALA A 257 7.80 -3.88 -4.81
N ILE A 258 7.41 -2.97 -5.70
CA ILE A 258 7.07 -1.59 -5.39
C ILE A 258 5.62 -1.36 -5.81
N CYS A 259 4.74 -1.20 -4.84
CA CYS A 259 3.34 -0.89 -5.06
C CYS A 259 3.20 0.57 -5.50
N LEU A 260 2.48 0.82 -6.60
CA LEU A 260 2.17 2.17 -7.08
C LEU A 260 0.67 2.44 -6.94
N ASP A 261 0.31 3.49 -6.23
CA ASP A 261 -1.08 3.90 -6.01
C ASP A 261 -1.22 5.43 -6.08
N TYR A 262 -1.18 5.94 -7.31
CA TYR A 262 -1.30 7.36 -7.60
C TYR A 262 -2.07 7.52 -8.90
N ALA A 263 -3.39 7.68 -8.80
CA ALA A 263 -4.27 7.82 -9.96
C ALA A 263 -5.33 8.90 -9.70
N LEU A 264 -6.14 8.75 -8.65
CA LEU A 264 -7.18 9.73 -8.32
C LEU A 264 -6.63 11.05 -7.81
N GLU A 265 -5.37 11.07 -7.38
CA GLU A 265 -4.67 12.24 -6.91
C GLU A 265 -4.12 13.13 -8.02
N ASP A 266 -4.00 12.61 -9.23
CA ASP A 266 -3.52 13.41 -10.36
C ASP A 266 -4.61 14.37 -10.83
N LEU A 267 -4.30 15.66 -10.82
CA LEU A 267 -5.20 16.75 -11.19
C LEU A 267 -4.90 17.32 -12.59
N GLY A 268 -3.93 16.75 -13.31
CA GLY A 268 -3.40 17.29 -14.57
C GLY A 268 -4.40 17.21 -15.74
N GLY A 269 -5.37 16.30 -15.67
CA GLY A 269 -6.42 16.15 -16.69
C GLY A 269 -5.92 15.74 -18.09
N ASP A 270 -4.67 15.33 -18.21
CA ASP A 270 -4.00 14.96 -19.46
C ASP A 270 -3.43 13.53 -19.36
N THR A 271 -3.93 12.65 -20.25
CA THR A 271 -3.54 11.25 -20.39
C THR A 271 -2.03 11.07 -20.57
N ILE A 272 -1.45 11.83 -21.49
CA ILE A 272 -0.04 11.72 -21.88
C ILE A 272 0.84 12.23 -20.75
N ALA A 273 0.46 13.35 -20.13
CA ALA A 273 1.19 13.91 -19.00
C ALA A 273 1.20 12.96 -17.79
N TYR A 274 0.07 12.32 -17.49
CA TYR A 274 0.00 11.30 -16.43
C TYR A 274 0.90 10.09 -16.75
N ARG A 275 0.77 9.51 -17.96
CA ARG A 275 1.59 8.38 -18.40
C ARG A 275 3.08 8.70 -18.28
N ASP A 276 3.51 9.80 -18.88
CA ASP A 276 4.92 10.18 -18.91
C ASP A 276 5.44 10.53 -17.50
N GLY A 277 4.60 11.09 -16.64
CA GLY A 277 4.87 11.29 -15.22
C GLY A 277 5.14 9.97 -14.49
N MET A 278 4.27 8.98 -14.65
CA MET A 278 4.45 7.65 -14.04
C MET A 278 5.67 6.90 -14.60
N LEU A 279 5.98 7.04 -15.89
CA LEU A 279 7.23 6.55 -16.48
C LEU A 279 8.45 7.23 -15.84
N ALA A 280 8.38 8.54 -15.56
CA ALA A 280 9.45 9.25 -14.88
C ALA A 280 9.63 8.80 -13.42
N VAL A 281 8.52 8.54 -12.69
CA VAL A 281 8.55 7.93 -11.35
C VAL A 281 9.30 6.61 -11.38
N MET A 282 8.88 5.66 -12.24
CA MET A 282 9.51 4.33 -12.33
C MET A 282 10.98 4.43 -12.71
N ARG A 283 11.34 5.26 -13.68
CA ARG A 283 12.72 5.47 -14.11
C ARG A 283 13.61 6.02 -12.99
N ARG A 284 13.11 6.99 -12.21
CA ARG A 284 13.86 7.53 -11.07
C ARG A 284 14.08 6.45 -10.01
N ILE A 285 13.03 5.71 -9.66
CA ILE A 285 13.12 4.64 -8.66
C ILE A 285 14.12 3.57 -9.11
N GLU A 286 14.04 3.08 -10.34
CA GLU A 286 14.99 2.09 -10.89
C GLU A 286 16.44 2.59 -10.83
N GLY A 287 16.67 3.84 -11.24
CA GLY A 287 18.01 4.44 -11.24
C GLY A 287 18.60 4.53 -9.82
N GLU A 288 17.84 5.03 -8.86
CA GLU A 288 18.30 5.18 -7.48
C GLU A 288 18.45 3.84 -6.75
N LEU A 289 17.52 2.89 -6.96
CA LEU A 289 17.65 1.53 -6.41
C LEU A 289 18.86 0.79 -6.98
N GLY A 290 19.15 0.97 -8.28
CA GLY A 290 20.35 0.44 -8.91
C GLY A 290 21.63 0.97 -8.26
N ARG A 291 21.68 2.26 -7.87
CA ARG A 291 22.81 2.84 -7.12
C ARG A 291 22.97 2.24 -5.73
N LEU A 292 21.87 1.82 -5.11
CA LEU A 292 21.89 1.08 -3.84
C LEU A 292 22.26 -0.40 -4.00
N GLY A 293 22.38 -0.91 -5.23
CA GLY A 293 22.75 -2.28 -5.54
C GLY A 293 21.57 -3.26 -5.59
N PHE A 294 20.34 -2.77 -5.72
CA PHE A 294 19.17 -3.62 -5.94
C PHE A 294 18.96 -3.94 -7.43
N ASP A 295 18.35 -5.09 -7.70
CA ASP A 295 17.84 -5.45 -9.02
C ASP A 295 16.69 -4.50 -9.44
N ARG A 296 16.37 -4.48 -10.73
CA ARG A 296 15.20 -3.75 -11.23
C ARG A 296 13.93 -4.29 -10.55
N PRO A 297 13.17 -3.44 -9.82
CA PRO A 297 11.99 -3.87 -9.08
C PRO A 297 10.87 -4.30 -10.02
N LEU A 298 9.96 -5.13 -9.51
CA LEU A 298 8.62 -5.31 -10.08
C LEU A 298 7.73 -4.19 -9.54
N PHE A 299 7.23 -3.33 -10.41
CA PHE A 299 6.20 -2.37 -10.08
C PHE A 299 4.83 -3.04 -10.15
N VAL A 300 4.01 -2.85 -9.12
CA VAL A 300 2.67 -3.41 -9.05
C VAL A 300 1.68 -2.30 -8.79
N ALA A 301 0.80 -2.03 -9.74
CA ALA A 301 -0.26 -1.03 -9.60
C ALA A 301 -1.62 -1.71 -9.45
N ARG A 302 -2.56 -0.99 -8.82
CA ARG A 302 -3.99 -1.32 -8.94
C ARG A 302 -4.57 -0.39 -9.99
N PHE A 303 -5.39 -0.94 -10.88
CA PHE A 303 -6.00 -0.14 -11.93
C PHE A 303 -7.23 0.55 -11.37
N GLU A 304 -7.18 1.87 -11.25
CA GLU A 304 -8.31 2.62 -10.74
C GLU A 304 -9.41 2.76 -11.80
N ALA A 305 -10.65 2.44 -11.42
CA ALA A 305 -11.82 2.47 -12.28
C ALA A 305 -12.52 3.84 -12.37
N GLY A 306 -12.14 4.79 -11.50
CA GLY A 306 -12.77 6.11 -11.42
C GLY A 306 -14.19 6.05 -10.83
N LEU A 307 -14.73 7.23 -10.53
CA LEU A 307 -16.12 7.39 -10.06
C LEU A 307 -17.09 7.74 -11.20
N ASP A 308 -16.61 8.43 -12.24
CA ASP A 308 -17.37 8.80 -13.44
C ASP A 308 -16.44 8.88 -14.67
N PRO A 309 -16.73 8.16 -15.78
CA PRO A 309 -15.95 8.24 -17.02
C PRO A 309 -15.74 9.66 -17.55
N GLU A 310 -16.71 10.56 -17.41
CA GLU A 310 -16.60 11.93 -17.94
C GLU A 310 -15.53 12.75 -17.22
N THR A 311 -15.33 12.48 -15.93
CA THR A 311 -14.38 13.22 -15.08
C THR A 311 -13.04 12.52 -14.95
N ALA A 312 -13.00 11.19 -15.08
CA ALA A 312 -11.81 10.36 -14.88
C ALA A 312 -11.14 9.88 -16.19
N ALA A 313 -11.67 10.27 -17.36
CA ALA A 313 -11.22 9.76 -18.66
C ALA A 313 -9.70 9.85 -18.86
N ALA A 314 -9.09 10.99 -18.50
CA ALA A 314 -7.67 11.22 -18.73
C ALA A 314 -6.78 10.21 -17.97
N VAL A 315 -7.03 10.04 -16.67
CA VAL A 315 -6.29 9.11 -15.80
C VAL A 315 -6.59 7.65 -16.17
N LEU A 316 -7.84 7.33 -16.51
CA LEU A 316 -8.21 5.99 -16.98
C LEU A 316 -7.47 5.62 -18.26
N GLN A 317 -7.46 6.52 -19.24
CA GLN A 317 -6.72 6.32 -20.48
C GLN A 317 -5.22 6.27 -20.22
N GLY A 318 -4.68 7.07 -19.30
CA GLY A 318 -3.26 7.08 -18.98
C GLY A 318 -2.81 5.77 -18.32
N GLN A 319 -3.60 5.22 -17.40
CA GLN A 319 -3.39 3.89 -16.84
C GLN A 319 -3.52 2.79 -17.91
N TRP A 320 -4.51 2.91 -18.79
CA TRP A 320 -4.70 1.98 -19.90
C TRP A 320 -3.49 1.98 -20.84
N GLU A 321 -2.96 3.16 -21.20
CA GLU A 321 -1.72 3.27 -21.98
C GLU A 321 -0.55 2.62 -21.24
N LEU A 322 -0.39 2.84 -19.94
CA LEU A 322 0.64 2.16 -19.14
C LEU A 322 0.50 0.64 -19.13
N ALA A 323 -0.72 0.09 -19.23
CA ALA A 323 -0.94 -1.36 -19.20
C ALA A 323 -0.28 -2.11 -20.38
N TRP A 324 -0.04 -1.42 -21.50
CA TRP A 324 0.60 -2.01 -22.69
C TRP A 324 1.78 -1.22 -23.25
N ASN A 325 1.98 0.02 -22.80
CA ASN A 325 3.05 0.94 -23.23
C ASN A 325 3.78 1.54 -22.02
N HIS A 326 4.42 0.68 -21.22
CA HIS A 326 5.25 1.08 -20.09
C HIS A 326 6.77 1.00 -20.38
N GLY A 327 7.16 0.96 -21.66
CA GLY A 327 8.55 0.78 -22.07
C GLY A 327 9.15 -0.51 -21.50
N ASP A 328 10.41 -0.46 -21.08
CA ASP A 328 11.11 -1.63 -20.52
C ASP A 328 10.82 -1.85 -19.02
N HIS A 329 9.95 -1.05 -18.38
CA HIS A 329 9.66 -1.15 -16.96
C HIS A 329 8.93 -2.46 -16.64
N ARG A 330 9.27 -3.09 -15.52
CA ARG A 330 8.58 -4.31 -15.07
C ARG A 330 7.30 -3.92 -14.34
N LEU A 331 6.28 -3.46 -15.07
CA LEU A 331 5.01 -3.01 -14.52
C LEU A 331 3.91 -4.06 -14.75
N ILE A 332 3.19 -4.41 -13.68
CA ILE A 332 1.96 -5.19 -13.77
C ILE A 332 0.82 -4.50 -13.03
N PHE A 333 -0.40 -4.70 -13.51
CA PHE A 333 -1.62 -4.35 -12.79
C PHE A 333 -2.17 -5.58 -12.08
N SER A 334 -2.23 -5.57 -10.75
CA SER A 334 -2.67 -6.73 -9.98
C SER A 334 -4.18 -6.98 -10.11
N SER A 335 -4.98 -5.92 -10.16
CA SER A 335 -6.42 -5.99 -10.31
C SER A 335 -7.02 -4.61 -10.60
N PRO A 336 -8.24 -4.55 -11.18
CA PRO A 336 -9.01 -3.32 -11.23
C PRO A 336 -9.74 -3.05 -9.91
N SER A 337 -9.83 -1.78 -9.50
CA SER A 337 -10.39 -1.42 -8.18
C SER A 337 -11.90 -1.61 -8.09
N TYR A 338 -12.63 -1.63 -9.23
CA TYR A 338 -14.08 -1.91 -9.25
C TYR A 338 -14.42 -3.33 -8.76
N ALA A 339 -13.46 -4.26 -8.75
CA ALA A 339 -13.68 -5.65 -8.35
C ALA A 339 -13.86 -5.83 -6.82
N PHE A 340 -13.73 -4.74 -6.06
CA PHE A 340 -13.73 -4.78 -4.60
C PHE A 340 -14.72 -3.78 -4.00
N ALA A 341 -15.30 -4.17 -2.87
CA ALA A 341 -16.28 -3.36 -2.16
C ALA A 341 -15.66 -2.08 -1.61
N ARG A 342 -16.33 -0.95 -1.85
CA ARG A 342 -15.98 0.37 -1.36
C ARG A 342 -16.96 0.82 -0.27
N ASP A 343 -16.51 1.71 0.61
CA ASP A 343 -17.34 2.38 1.61
C ASP A 343 -18.01 3.64 1.06
N ALA A 344 -18.72 4.37 1.92
CA ALA A 344 -19.43 5.60 1.54
C ALA A 344 -18.51 6.75 1.09
N TYR A 345 -17.19 6.64 1.31
CA TYR A 345 -16.18 7.61 0.88
C TYR A 345 -15.38 7.13 -0.32
N ASP A 346 -15.90 6.12 -1.02
CA ASP A 346 -15.26 5.50 -2.17
C ASP A 346 -13.88 4.88 -1.84
N ARG A 347 -13.67 4.45 -0.59
CA ARG A 347 -12.44 3.78 -0.16
C ARG A 347 -12.67 2.28 -0.06
N PRO A 348 -11.68 1.44 -0.40
CA PRO A 348 -11.82 0.01 -0.18
C PRO A 348 -12.06 -0.29 1.30
N THR A 349 -13.10 -1.08 1.59
CA THR A 349 -13.36 -1.59 2.96
C THR A 349 -12.18 -2.41 3.49
N ASP A 350 -12.09 -2.61 4.80
CA ASP A 350 -11.04 -3.42 5.43
C ASP A 350 -10.93 -4.84 4.84
N ALA A 351 -12.07 -5.48 4.57
CA ALA A 351 -12.14 -6.79 3.93
C ALA A 351 -11.73 -6.74 2.45
N ALA A 352 -12.11 -5.68 1.74
CA ALA A 352 -11.66 -5.44 0.37
C ALA A 352 -10.14 -5.25 0.29
N ARG A 353 -9.52 -4.51 1.23
CA ARG A 353 -8.07 -4.32 1.27
C ARG A 353 -7.31 -5.64 1.44
N LEU A 354 -7.83 -6.56 2.27
CA LEU A 354 -7.27 -7.91 2.39
C LEU A 354 -7.33 -8.67 1.06
N ARG A 355 -8.49 -8.67 0.38
CA ARG A 355 -8.65 -9.31 -0.93
C ARG A 355 -7.79 -8.68 -2.03
N MET A 356 -7.63 -7.36 -2.00
CA MET A 356 -6.72 -6.63 -2.89
C MET A 356 -5.27 -7.04 -2.66
N ALA A 357 -4.87 -7.22 -1.40
CA ALA A 357 -3.53 -7.67 -1.04
C ALA A 357 -3.29 -9.12 -1.47
N GLU A 358 -4.29 -10.01 -1.38
CA GLU A 358 -4.20 -11.37 -1.91
C GLU A 358 -4.01 -11.40 -3.44
N MET A 359 -4.76 -10.58 -4.17
CA MET A 359 -4.54 -10.40 -5.62
C MET A 359 -3.14 -9.87 -5.93
N THR A 360 -2.67 -8.90 -5.15
CA THR A 360 -1.32 -8.34 -5.32
C THR A 360 -0.23 -9.36 -4.99
N ALA A 361 -0.38 -10.17 -3.93
CA ALA A 361 0.55 -11.24 -3.60
C ALA A 361 0.60 -12.33 -4.69
N ALA A 362 -0.55 -12.67 -5.30
CA ALA A 362 -0.61 -13.59 -6.42
C ALA A 362 0.11 -13.03 -7.64
N ALA A 363 -0.13 -11.77 -7.97
CA ALA A 363 0.55 -11.05 -9.05
C ALA A 363 2.07 -11.01 -8.85
N ILE A 364 2.55 -10.67 -7.64
CA ILE A 364 3.98 -10.69 -7.29
C ILE A 364 4.58 -12.10 -7.45
N SER A 365 3.84 -13.14 -7.07
CA SER A 365 4.31 -14.53 -7.16
C SER A 365 4.45 -15.02 -8.60
N MET A 366 3.61 -14.52 -9.52
CA MET A 366 3.70 -14.81 -10.95
C MET A 366 4.66 -13.86 -11.70
N GLY A 367 4.94 -12.68 -11.15
CA GLY A 367 5.82 -11.68 -11.75
C GLY A 367 5.31 -11.18 -13.11
N GLU A 368 6.19 -11.08 -14.09
CA GLU A 368 5.85 -10.66 -15.46
C GLU A 368 4.90 -11.61 -16.19
N GLY A 369 4.72 -12.83 -15.66
CA GLY A 369 3.69 -13.73 -16.15
C GLY A 369 2.28 -13.24 -15.85
N TRP A 370 2.07 -12.37 -14.86
CA TRP A 370 0.74 -11.88 -14.51
C TRP A 370 0.18 -10.88 -15.52
N ARG A 371 -1.00 -11.16 -16.08
CA ARG A 371 -1.70 -10.22 -16.95
C ARG A 371 -3.21 -10.25 -16.75
N CYS A 372 -3.77 -9.14 -16.29
CA CYS A 372 -5.22 -8.93 -16.35
C CYS A 372 -5.69 -8.83 -17.81
N PRO A 373 -6.88 -9.38 -18.17
CA PRO A 373 -7.44 -9.16 -19.49
C PRO A 373 -7.48 -7.68 -19.83
N THR A 374 -6.99 -7.30 -21.00
CA THR A 374 -6.90 -5.88 -21.41
C THR A 374 -7.62 -5.70 -22.74
N LEU A 375 -8.58 -4.78 -22.79
CA LEU A 375 -9.34 -4.49 -24.00
C LEU A 375 -8.55 -3.52 -24.87
N PHE A 376 -8.32 -3.84 -26.15
CA PHE A 376 -7.44 -3.07 -27.03
C PHE A 376 -8.17 -2.33 -28.15
N LEU A 377 -9.22 -2.94 -28.68
CA LEU A 377 -9.83 -2.50 -29.92
C LEU A 377 -11.34 -2.65 -29.83
N ALA A 378 -12.06 -1.63 -30.31
CA ALA A 378 -13.50 -1.65 -30.49
C ALA A 378 -13.79 -1.29 -31.96
N GLU A 379 -14.38 -2.20 -32.71
CA GLU A 379 -14.64 -2.05 -34.15
C GLU A 379 -16.06 -2.46 -34.49
N TRP A 380 -16.70 -1.73 -35.41
CA TRP A 380 -17.97 -2.17 -35.98
C TRP A 380 -17.79 -3.49 -36.73
N GLU A 381 -18.64 -4.47 -36.43
CA GLU A 381 -18.72 -5.69 -37.23
C GLU A 381 -19.19 -5.35 -38.66
N PRO A 382 -18.65 -6.04 -39.68
CA PRO A 382 -19.17 -5.95 -41.04
C PRO A 382 -20.65 -6.36 -41.11
N GLY A 383 -21.41 -5.80 -42.07
CA GLY A 383 -22.78 -6.25 -42.35
C GLY A 383 -23.91 -5.36 -41.83
N GLY A 384 -23.61 -4.14 -41.37
CA GLY A 384 -24.60 -3.08 -41.16
C GLY A 384 -25.43 -3.18 -39.87
N ALA A 385 -25.33 -4.29 -39.13
CA ALA A 385 -25.92 -4.39 -37.80
C ALA A 385 -25.17 -3.49 -36.79
N PRO A 386 -25.86 -2.92 -35.79
CA PRO A 386 -25.24 -2.11 -34.74
C PRO A 386 -24.54 -3.02 -33.71
N LEU A 387 -23.43 -3.62 -34.13
CA LEU A 387 -22.67 -4.60 -33.36
C LEU A 387 -21.19 -4.20 -33.36
N ILE A 388 -20.61 -4.07 -32.18
CA ILE A 388 -19.21 -3.71 -31.98
C ILE A 388 -18.47 -4.97 -31.51
N ARG A 389 -17.42 -5.37 -32.22
CA ARG A 389 -16.46 -6.36 -31.73
C ARG A 389 -15.44 -5.66 -30.84
N VAL A 390 -15.22 -6.23 -29.66
CA VAL A 390 -14.17 -5.79 -28.74
C VAL A 390 -13.13 -6.90 -28.64
N THR A 391 -11.89 -6.61 -29.02
CA THR A 391 -10.78 -7.56 -28.94
C THR A 391 -9.96 -7.28 -27.69
N ALA A 392 -9.72 -8.32 -26.91
CA ALA A 392 -8.90 -8.29 -25.72
C ALA A 392 -7.62 -9.10 -25.89
N GLN A 393 -6.68 -8.89 -24.98
CA GLN A 393 -5.61 -9.85 -24.71
C GLN A 393 -5.77 -10.39 -23.30
N ALA A 394 -5.75 -11.70 -23.14
CA ALA A 394 -5.75 -12.39 -21.85
C ALA A 394 -4.81 -13.60 -21.90
N GLU A 395 -4.57 -14.27 -20.76
CA GLU A 395 -3.82 -15.54 -20.77
C GLU A 395 -4.63 -16.71 -21.35
N GLY A 396 -5.96 -16.63 -21.29
CA GLY A 396 -6.86 -17.70 -21.75
C GLY A 396 -8.15 -17.13 -22.35
N PRO A 397 -9.17 -18.00 -22.57
CA PRO A 397 -10.49 -17.55 -23.00
C PRO A 397 -11.11 -16.57 -22.00
N LEU A 398 -11.84 -15.59 -22.53
CA LEU A 398 -12.64 -14.69 -21.71
C LEU A 398 -13.83 -15.43 -21.12
N VAL A 399 -14.19 -15.02 -19.90
CA VAL A 399 -15.42 -15.41 -19.23
C VAL A 399 -16.23 -14.15 -18.99
N LEU A 400 -17.50 -14.22 -19.36
CA LEU A 400 -18.47 -13.15 -19.16
C LEU A 400 -19.35 -13.47 -17.95
N GLU A 401 -19.36 -12.57 -16.98
CA GLU A 401 -20.23 -12.61 -15.81
C GLU A 401 -21.13 -11.37 -15.76
N GLY A 402 -22.32 -11.53 -15.18
CA GLY A 402 -23.35 -10.50 -15.21
C GLY A 402 -24.19 -10.54 -16.49
N GLY A 403 -25.40 -9.98 -16.42
CA GLY A 403 -26.31 -9.85 -17.56
C GLY A 403 -26.31 -8.44 -18.15
N GLY A 404 -26.94 -8.28 -19.32
CA GLY A 404 -27.15 -6.99 -19.96
C GLY A 404 -25.84 -6.38 -20.49
N ALA A 405 -25.47 -5.22 -19.97
CA ALA A 405 -24.34 -4.44 -20.46
C ALA A 405 -22.96 -4.93 -19.96
N ALA A 406 -22.91 -5.81 -18.94
CA ALA A 406 -21.66 -6.41 -18.42
C ALA A 406 -20.51 -5.40 -18.15
N GLY A 407 -20.87 -4.19 -17.69
CA GLY A 407 -19.93 -3.11 -17.40
C GLY A 407 -19.51 -2.26 -18.60
N PHE A 408 -20.11 -2.48 -19.78
CA PHE A 408 -19.95 -1.62 -20.96
C PHE A 408 -20.95 -0.46 -20.98
N ALA A 409 -20.50 0.68 -21.47
CA ALA A 409 -21.33 1.84 -21.77
C ALA A 409 -20.82 2.53 -23.04
N VAL A 410 -21.72 3.14 -23.80
CA VAL A 410 -21.33 4.00 -24.94
C VAL A 410 -21.27 5.43 -24.45
N LEU A 411 -20.17 6.12 -24.78
CA LEU A 411 -19.99 7.55 -24.54
C LEU A 411 -20.13 8.30 -25.87
N GLY A 412 -20.85 9.41 -25.83
CA GLY A 412 -21.25 10.18 -27.00
C GLY A 412 -22.47 9.58 -27.71
N GLY A 413 -23.29 10.45 -28.31
CA GLY A 413 -24.52 10.04 -29.00
C GLY A 413 -25.66 9.63 -28.05
N GLY A 414 -26.75 9.10 -28.63
CA GLY A 414 -27.92 8.57 -27.91
C GLY A 414 -27.95 7.03 -27.84
N VAL A 415 -26.82 6.38 -28.12
CA VAL A 415 -26.69 4.93 -28.28
C VAL A 415 -26.51 4.25 -26.91
N THR A 416 -27.13 3.10 -26.72
CA THR A 416 -27.06 2.31 -25.48
C THR A 416 -26.61 0.90 -25.75
N VAL A 417 -25.95 0.27 -24.77
CA VAL A 417 -25.58 -1.16 -24.82
C VAL A 417 -26.82 -2.00 -24.52
N GLU A 418 -27.17 -2.90 -25.43
CA GLU A 418 -28.33 -3.79 -25.30
C GLU A 418 -27.93 -5.18 -24.77
N ALA A 419 -26.80 -5.70 -25.24
CA ALA A 419 -26.30 -7.01 -24.84
C ALA A 419 -24.80 -7.16 -25.10
N VAL A 420 -24.16 -8.01 -24.30
CA VAL A 420 -22.77 -8.43 -24.49
C VAL A 420 -22.71 -9.95 -24.55
N THR A 421 -21.98 -10.50 -25.52
CA THR A 421 -21.75 -11.94 -25.66
C THR A 421 -20.29 -12.23 -26.01
N LEU A 422 -19.81 -13.43 -25.72
CA LEU A 422 -18.52 -13.90 -26.25
C LEU A 422 -18.62 -14.11 -27.76
N ALA A 423 -17.55 -13.80 -28.48
CA ALA A 423 -17.47 -14.10 -29.91
C ALA A 423 -17.24 -15.62 -30.09
N PRO A 424 -17.99 -16.30 -30.98
CA PRO A 424 -17.86 -17.75 -31.16
C PRO A 424 -16.59 -18.14 -31.94
N ASP A 425 -16.00 -17.20 -32.67
CA ASP A 425 -14.86 -17.38 -33.57
C ASP A 425 -13.52 -16.98 -32.94
N ASP A 426 -13.54 -16.23 -31.84
CA ASP A 426 -12.35 -15.78 -31.12
C ASP A 426 -12.59 -15.81 -29.60
N PRO A 427 -11.89 -16.68 -28.85
CA PRO A 427 -12.08 -16.80 -27.40
C PRO A 427 -11.63 -15.56 -26.61
N GLN A 428 -10.95 -14.59 -27.25
CA GLN A 428 -10.54 -13.32 -26.65
C GLN A 428 -11.30 -12.10 -27.21
N ALA A 429 -12.41 -12.33 -27.92
CA ALA A 429 -13.28 -11.27 -28.39
C ALA A 429 -14.68 -11.33 -27.77
N LEU A 430 -15.28 -10.14 -27.66
CA LEU A 430 -16.65 -9.92 -27.23
C LEU A 430 -17.43 -9.25 -28.37
N LEU A 431 -18.72 -9.50 -28.42
CA LEU A 431 -19.67 -8.81 -29.29
C LEU A 431 -20.60 -7.98 -28.42
N VAL A 432 -20.56 -6.66 -28.60
CA VAL A 432 -21.36 -5.68 -27.88
C VAL A 432 -22.43 -5.16 -28.83
N ARG A 433 -23.67 -5.59 -28.60
CA ARG A 433 -24.84 -5.11 -29.34
C ARG A 433 -25.26 -3.76 -28.77
N VAL A 434 -25.48 -2.80 -29.66
CA VAL A 434 -25.91 -1.45 -29.29
C VAL A 434 -27.17 -1.04 -30.05
N SER A 435 -27.89 -0.04 -29.54
CA SER A 435 -29.20 0.37 -30.08
C SER A 435 -29.14 1.05 -31.45
N GLY A 436 -27.97 1.54 -31.86
CA GLY A 436 -27.78 2.24 -33.13
C GLY A 436 -26.32 2.34 -33.52
N LYS A 437 -26.08 2.60 -34.82
CA LYS A 437 -24.74 2.85 -35.37
C LYS A 437 -24.55 4.35 -35.60
N GLU A 438 -23.55 4.92 -34.94
CA GLU A 438 -23.16 6.32 -35.08
C GLU A 438 -21.62 6.44 -35.17
N GLN A 439 -21.13 7.54 -35.75
CA GLN A 439 -19.69 7.81 -35.85
C GLN A 439 -19.19 8.59 -34.62
N GLY A 440 -17.92 8.40 -34.28
CA GLY A 440 -17.26 9.14 -33.19
C GLY A 440 -17.63 8.67 -31.78
N LEU A 441 -18.27 7.50 -31.66
CA LEU A 441 -18.58 6.88 -30.38
C LEU A 441 -17.31 6.40 -29.67
N GLN A 442 -17.35 6.40 -28.35
CA GLN A 442 -16.40 5.66 -27.52
C GLN A 442 -17.13 4.58 -26.74
N LEU A 443 -16.48 3.44 -26.55
CA LEU A 443 -16.98 2.35 -25.72
C LEU A 443 -16.16 2.31 -24.43
N ALA A 444 -16.83 2.61 -23.32
CA ALA A 444 -16.26 2.50 -21.97
C ALA A 444 -16.54 1.11 -21.41
N TYR A 445 -15.56 0.55 -20.71
CA TYR A 445 -15.69 -0.68 -19.94
C TYR A 445 -15.14 -0.47 -18.53
N GLY A 446 -15.88 -0.88 -17.51
CA GLY A 446 -15.41 -0.89 -16.13
C GLY A 446 -15.03 0.50 -15.58
N ALA A 447 -15.50 1.58 -16.21
CA ALA A 447 -15.24 2.96 -15.84
C ALA A 447 -16.45 3.50 -15.05
N GLY A 448 -16.27 3.81 -13.77
CA GLY A 448 -17.36 4.21 -12.86
C GLY A 448 -18.38 3.11 -12.53
N VAL A 449 -18.31 1.94 -13.18
CA VAL A 449 -19.22 0.81 -12.95
C VAL A 449 -18.44 -0.51 -12.86
N PRO A 450 -18.95 -1.52 -12.13
CA PRO A 450 -18.33 -2.85 -12.11
C PRO A 450 -18.29 -3.49 -13.50
N GLY A 451 -17.13 -4.03 -13.87
CA GLY A 451 -16.94 -4.81 -15.10
C GLY A 451 -17.38 -6.27 -14.97
N GLY A 452 -17.86 -6.86 -16.07
CA GLY A 452 -18.30 -8.26 -16.14
C GLY A 452 -17.34 -9.21 -16.89
N VAL A 453 -16.17 -8.75 -17.31
CA VAL A 453 -15.23 -9.55 -18.12
C VAL A 453 -14.04 -9.99 -17.27
N ARG A 454 -13.71 -11.27 -17.31
CA ARG A 454 -12.53 -11.87 -16.65
C ARG A 454 -11.93 -12.98 -17.51
N ASP A 455 -10.86 -13.62 -17.05
CA ASP A 455 -10.40 -14.90 -17.57
C ASP A 455 -10.64 -16.06 -16.58
N GLY A 456 -10.04 -17.22 -16.85
CA GLY A 456 -10.17 -18.43 -16.05
C GLY A 456 -9.32 -18.46 -14.76
N TRP A 457 -8.46 -17.47 -14.49
CA TRP A 457 -7.65 -17.48 -13.28
C TRP A 457 -8.50 -17.24 -12.04
N GLN A 458 -8.29 -18.07 -11.02
CA GLN A 458 -8.98 -17.97 -9.73
C GLN A 458 -8.06 -18.31 -8.55
N LEU A 459 -8.38 -17.73 -7.39
CA LEU A 459 -7.75 -18.03 -6.11
C LEU A 459 -8.81 -18.02 -5.00
N ASP A 460 -8.76 -19.00 -4.11
CA ASP A 460 -9.60 -19.01 -2.91
C ASP A 460 -9.07 -17.99 -1.89
N SER A 461 -9.85 -16.93 -1.66
CA SER A 461 -9.56 -15.92 -0.63
C SER A 461 -9.67 -16.52 0.76
N ARG A 462 -8.85 -16.04 1.71
CA ARG A 462 -9.04 -16.32 3.14
C ARG A 462 -10.35 -15.73 3.68
N SER A 463 -10.93 -14.75 2.97
CA SER A 463 -12.28 -14.23 3.27
C SER A 463 -13.41 -15.17 2.82
N GLY A 464 -13.11 -16.31 2.19
CA GLY A 464 -14.09 -17.32 1.76
C GLY A 464 -14.79 -17.05 0.43
N ALA A 465 -14.47 -15.95 -0.27
CA ALA A 465 -15.03 -15.63 -1.59
C ALA A 465 -13.95 -15.78 -2.67
N PRO A 466 -14.25 -16.38 -3.84
CA PRO A 466 -13.25 -16.53 -4.89
C PRO A 466 -12.74 -15.15 -5.34
N LEU A 467 -11.45 -15.10 -5.62
CA LEU A 467 -10.81 -14.01 -6.33
C LEU A 467 -10.69 -14.40 -7.79
N ASN A 468 -10.98 -13.45 -8.67
CA ASN A 468 -10.89 -13.63 -10.11
C ASN A 468 -10.00 -12.55 -10.70
N ARG A 469 -9.34 -12.87 -11.81
CA ARG A 469 -8.58 -11.89 -12.57
C ARG A 469 -9.49 -11.20 -13.59
N TRP A 470 -10.01 -10.05 -13.19
CA TRP A 470 -10.91 -9.21 -13.98
C TRP A 470 -10.17 -8.37 -15.01
N ALA A 471 -10.87 -8.02 -16.09
CA ALA A 471 -10.36 -7.17 -17.15
C ALA A 471 -10.10 -5.73 -16.65
N LEU A 472 -9.09 -5.07 -17.20
CA LEU A 472 -8.78 -3.69 -16.86
C LEU A 472 -9.81 -2.73 -17.51
N PRO A 473 -10.20 -1.65 -16.82
CA PRO A 473 -11.01 -0.58 -17.41
C PRO A 473 -10.40 -0.03 -18.69
N ALA A 474 -11.26 0.39 -19.62
CA ALA A 474 -10.84 0.99 -20.88
C ALA A 474 -11.89 1.98 -21.39
N ILE A 475 -11.45 2.99 -22.14
CA ILE A 475 -12.30 3.85 -22.95
C ILE A 475 -11.74 3.80 -24.36
N LEU A 476 -12.40 3.06 -25.24
CA LEU A 476 -11.91 2.76 -26.58
C LEU A 476 -12.69 3.56 -27.62
N PRO A 477 -12.03 4.27 -28.55
CA PRO A 477 -12.73 4.79 -29.73
C PRO A 477 -13.30 3.64 -30.56
N VAL A 478 -14.53 3.80 -31.05
CA VAL A 478 -15.16 2.81 -31.93
C VAL A 478 -14.78 3.13 -33.37
N HIS A 479 -14.04 2.20 -33.99
CA HIS A 479 -13.59 2.32 -35.38
C HIS A 479 -14.49 1.54 -36.34
N GLU A 480 -14.43 1.87 -37.63
CA GLU A 480 -15.00 1.00 -38.66
C GLU A 480 -14.11 -0.24 -38.78
N GLY A 481 -14.71 -1.43 -38.66
CA GLY A 481 -13.98 -2.68 -38.85
C GLY A 481 -13.41 -2.77 -40.26
N LYS A 482 -12.15 -3.19 -40.37
CA LYS A 482 -11.55 -3.46 -41.68
C LYS A 482 -12.32 -4.61 -42.33
N SER A 483 -13.04 -4.33 -43.41
CA SER A 483 -13.51 -5.38 -44.31
C SER A 483 -12.27 -6.15 -44.78
N GLY A 484 -12.12 -7.40 -44.36
CA GLY A 484 -11.03 -8.26 -44.79
C GLY A 484 -11.02 -8.38 -46.30
N GLY A 485 -10.21 -7.54 -46.96
CA GLY A 485 -9.79 -7.78 -48.33
C GLY A 485 -8.81 -8.93 -48.28
N ALA A 486 -9.20 -10.08 -48.83
CA ALA A 486 -8.25 -11.12 -49.16
C ALA A 486 -7.12 -10.50 -49.99
N ALA A 487 -5.89 -10.60 -49.47
CA ALA A 487 -4.66 -10.38 -50.21
C ALA A 487 -3.88 -11.70 -50.20
#